data_AF-A0A1I6J805-F1
#
_entry.id   AF-A0A1I6J805-F1
#
_cell.length_a   1.000
_cell.length_b   1.000
_cell.length_c   1.000
_cell.angle_alpha   90.00
_cell.angle_beta   90.00
_cell.angle_gamma   90.00
#
_symmetry.space_group_name_H-M   'P 1'
#
loop_
_entity.id
_entity.type
_entity.pdbx_description
1 polymer ?
#
loop_
_entity_poly.entity_id
_entity_poly.type
_entity_poly.pdbx_seq_one_letter_code
_entity_poly.pdbx_strand_id
1 'polypeptide(L)'
;MSAVPASPESGAPIVDGTDAAGGPVHTRTLPIWLDVSLAVLFGLFFAYDVWEVVESIVQLLGLGLSFSGAGWAVMISALLAPLACFGLAFALGRKRGLLARIALYFTGLAVSAVLFLSLSVLLGQIGGVVV
;
A
#
# COMPACT_ATOMS: atom_id res chain seq x y z
N MET A 1 12.42 -45.43 -73.21
CA MET A 1 12.46 -43.96 -73.38
C MET A 1 11.52 -43.40 -72.32
N SER A 2 11.99 -43.17 -71.08
CA SER A 2 12.80 -42.02 -70.65
C SER A 2 11.97 -40.73 -70.77
N ALA A 3 11.80 -39.85 -69.79
CA ALA A 3 12.18 -39.79 -68.39
C ALA A 3 11.35 -38.65 -67.76
N VAL A 4 11.05 -38.73 -66.47
CA VAL A 4 10.76 -37.55 -65.63
C VAL A 4 12.03 -36.70 -65.57
N PRO A 5 11.98 -35.36 -65.72
CA PRO A 5 12.29 -34.51 -64.56
C PRO A 5 11.69 -33.09 -64.50
N ALA A 6 11.66 -32.61 -63.25
CA ALA A 6 11.86 -31.24 -62.75
C ALA A 6 10.71 -30.21 -62.79
N SER A 7 10.17 -29.95 -61.58
CA SER A 7 9.48 -28.73 -61.18
C SER A 7 10.40 -27.50 -61.19
N PRO A 8 9.83 -26.30 -61.36
CA PRO A 8 10.36 -25.08 -60.74
C PRO A 8 9.31 -24.38 -59.85
N GLU A 9 9.57 -24.44 -58.55
CA GLU A 9 9.65 -23.35 -57.57
C GLU A 9 8.60 -22.21 -57.49
N SER A 10 8.19 -21.97 -56.24
CA SER A 10 7.93 -20.65 -55.63
C SER A 10 6.57 -19.98 -55.87
N GLY A 11 5.65 -20.27 -54.97
CA GLY A 11 4.41 -19.52 -54.73
C GLY A 11 4.09 -19.43 -53.24
N ALA A 12 4.87 -18.63 -52.50
CA ALA A 12 4.35 -17.89 -51.34
C ALA A 12 4.23 -16.42 -51.79
N PRO A 13 3.26 -15.61 -51.34
CA PRO A 13 2.56 -15.63 -50.04
C PRO A 13 1.02 -15.71 -50.20
N ILE A 14 0.20 -15.97 -49.19
CA ILE A 14 -0.40 -14.97 -48.30
C ILE A 14 -1.18 -15.76 -47.23
N VAL A 15 -0.83 -15.49 -45.97
CA VAL A 15 -1.58 -15.67 -44.73
C VAL A 15 -3.05 -16.08 -44.93
N ASP A 16 -3.35 -17.37 -44.76
CA ASP A 16 -4.72 -17.77 -44.44
C ASP A 16 -4.97 -17.47 -42.97
N GLY A 17 -6.04 -16.74 -42.72
CA GLY A 17 -6.41 -16.15 -41.44
C GLY A 17 -6.70 -17.23 -40.41
N THR A 18 -5.65 -17.74 -39.78
CA THR A 18 -5.76 -18.08 -38.36
C THR A 18 -5.93 -16.74 -37.64
N ASP A 19 -7.16 -16.22 -37.70
CA ASP A 19 -7.67 -15.27 -36.74
C ASP A 19 -7.26 -15.79 -35.37
N ALA A 20 -6.17 -15.23 -34.87
CA ALA A 20 -6.17 -14.46 -33.65
C ALA A 20 -7.09 -15.02 -32.55
N ALA A 21 -7.06 -16.33 -32.31
CA ALA A 21 -7.36 -16.87 -31.01
C ALA A 21 -6.15 -16.54 -30.14
N GLY A 22 -5.97 -15.24 -29.86
CA GLY A 22 -5.11 -14.80 -28.78
C GLY A 22 -5.52 -15.62 -27.57
N GLY A 23 -4.61 -16.49 -27.12
CA GLY A 23 -4.89 -17.41 -26.02
C GLY A 23 -5.51 -16.62 -24.87
N PRO A 24 -6.50 -17.18 -24.15
CA PRO A 24 -7.27 -16.44 -23.17
C PRO A 24 -6.30 -15.68 -22.27
N VAL A 25 -6.32 -14.34 -22.38
CA VAL A 25 -5.47 -13.48 -21.55
C VAL A 25 -5.94 -13.72 -20.13
N HIS A 26 -5.24 -14.60 -19.41
CA HIS A 26 -5.50 -14.85 -18.00
C HIS A 26 -5.16 -13.56 -17.27
N THR A 27 -6.16 -12.71 -17.09
CA THR A 27 -6.11 -11.63 -16.12
C THR A 27 -5.88 -12.32 -14.77
N ARG A 28 -4.63 -12.30 -14.33
CA ARG A 28 -4.17 -12.93 -13.10
C ARG A 28 -4.78 -12.17 -11.92
N THR A 29 -6.03 -12.50 -11.60
CA THR A 29 -6.72 -11.99 -10.42
C THR A 29 -6.01 -12.55 -9.19
N LEU A 30 -5.60 -11.66 -8.30
CA LEU A 30 -4.99 -12.09 -7.04
C LEU A 30 -6.04 -12.84 -6.21
N PRO A 31 -5.69 -13.99 -5.59
CA PRO A 31 -6.60 -14.69 -4.72
C PRO A 31 -6.98 -13.80 -3.54
N ILE A 32 -8.28 -13.66 -3.29
CA ILE A 32 -8.85 -12.76 -2.26
C ILE A 32 -8.23 -13.01 -0.89
N TRP A 33 -7.95 -14.26 -0.54
CA TRP A 33 -7.29 -14.63 0.72
C TRP A 33 -5.92 -13.96 0.91
N LEU A 34 -5.12 -13.86 -0.16
CA LEU A 34 -3.80 -13.25 -0.07
C LEU A 34 -3.91 -11.73 0.11
N ASP A 35 -4.92 -11.12 -0.52
CA ASP A 35 -5.21 -9.70 -0.33
C ASP A 35 -5.65 -9.39 1.11
N VAL A 36 -6.59 -10.17 1.64
CA VAL A 36 -7.06 -10.04 3.03
C VAL A 36 -5.92 -10.26 4.01
N SER A 37 -5.10 -11.29 3.84
CA SER A 37 -3.94 -11.55 4.71
C SER A 37 -2.95 -10.39 4.70
N LEU A 38 -2.69 -9.77 3.54
CA LEU A 38 -1.79 -8.63 3.44
C LEU A 38 -2.37 -7.40 4.14
N ALA A 39 -3.66 -7.14 3.95
CA ALA A 39 -4.36 -6.03 4.61
C ALA A 39 -4.39 -6.22 6.13
N VAL A 40 -4.60 -7.45 6.62
CA VAL A 40 -4.56 -7.77 8.06
C VAL A 40 -3.14 -7.61 8.61
N LEU A 41 -2.14 -8.17 7.93
CA LEU A 41 -0.74 -8.09 8.36
C LEU A 41 -0.28 -6.63 8.47
N PHE A 42 -0.42 -5.84 7.40
CA PHE A 42 -0.03 -4.43 7.42
C PHE A 42 -0.94 -3.59 8.31
N GLY A 43 -2.25 -3.88 8.32
CA GLY A 43 -3.20 -3.23 9.21
C GLY A 43 -2.85 -3.40 10.69
N LEU A 44 -2.25 -4.53 11.07
CA LEU A 44 -1.77 -4.74 12.44
C LEU A 44 -0.62 -3.80 12.80
N PHE A 45 0.30 -3.51 11.86
CA PHE A 45 1.36 -2.51 12.08
C PHE A 45 0.77 -1.10 12.26
N PHE A 46 -0.20 -0.70 11.42
CA PHE A 46 -0.89 0.58 11.61
C PHE A 46 -1.68 0.63 12.92
N ALA A 47 -2.28 -0.49 13.36
CA ALA A 47 -2.95 -0.55 14.65
C ALA A 47 -1.95 -0.43 15.82
N TYR A 48 -0.73 -0.95 15.65
CA TYR A 48 0.35 -0.74 16.60
C TYR A 48 0.77 0.74 16.67
N ASP A 49 0.90 1.45 15.54
CA ASP A 49 1.16 2.90 15.53
C ASP A 49 0.08 3.68 16.30
N VAL A 50 -1.20 3.30 16.16
CA VAL A 50 -2.30 3.90 16.94
C VAL A 50 -2.12 3.63 18.43
N TRP A 51 -1.75 2.40 18.78
CA TRP A 51 -1.51 2.03 20.17
C TRP A 51 -0.32 2.79 20.78
N GLU A 52 0.74 3.03 20.01
CA GLU A 52 1.89 3.83 20.44
C GLU A 52 1.47 5.24 20.88
N VAL A 53 0.60 5.90 20.11
CA VAL A 53 0.06 7.24 20.46
C VAL A 53 -0.75 7.16 21.76
N VAL A 54 -1.58 6.12 21.91
CA VAL A 54 -2.39 5.93 23.13
C VAL A 54 -1.50 5.73 24.35
N GLU A 55 -0.47 4.89 24.25
CA GLU A 55 0.50 4.69 25.33
C GLU A 55 1.21 5.99 25.69
N SER A 56 1.63 6.78 24.70
CA SER A 56 2.24 8.09 24.92
C SER A 56 1.33 9.03 25.73
N ILE A 57 0.04 9.10 25.37
CA ILE A 57 -0.96 9.90 26.08
C ILE A 57 -1.12 9.39 27.52
N VAL A 58 -1.32 8.09 27.70
CA VAL A 58 -1.50 7.47 29.02
C VAL A 58 -0.28 7.69 29.91
N GLN A 59 0.92 7.55 29.36
CA GLN A 59 2.18 7.78 30.08
C GLN A 59 2.28 9.23 30.58
N LEU A 60 2.03 10.21 29.70
CA LEU A 60 2.11 11.64 30.04
C LEU A 60 1.08 12.01 31.12
N LEU A 61 -0.16 11.57 30.97
CA LEU A 61 -1.22 11.80 31.96
C LEU A 61 -0.92 11.09 33.29
N GLY A 62 -0.33 9.89 33.23
CA GLY A 62 0.10 9.14 34.42
C GLY A 62 1.22 9.81 35.20
N LEU A 63 2.01 10.68 34.56
CA LEU A 63 3.03 11.52 35.21
C LEU A 63 2.44 12.81 35.82
N GLY A 64 1.13 13.02 35.74
CA GLY A 64 0.46 14.24 36.22
C GLY A 64 0.59 15.42 35.27
N LEU A 65 1.09 15.20 34.06
CA LEU A 65 1.13 16.22 33.00
C LEU A 65 -0.22 16.26 32.29
N SER A 66 -0.56 17.40 31.74
CA SER A 66 -1.76 17.61 30.93
C SER A 66 -1.37 18.15 29.55
N PHE A 67 -2.33 18.19 28.63
CA PHE A 67 -2.13 18.73 27.30
C PHE A 67 -2.86 20.06 27.14
N SER A 68 -2.18 21.05 26.56
CA SER A 68 -2.83 22.27 26.11
C SER A 68 -3.82 21.99 24.97
N GLY A 69 -4.70 22.94 24.64
CA GLY A 69 -5.64 22.77 23.52
C GLY A 69 -4.93 22.47 22.19
N ALA A 70 -3.76 23.08 21.96
CA ALA A 70 -2.92 22.76 20.80
C ALA A 70 -2.26 21.38 20.92
N GLY A 71 -1.82 20.98 22.13
CA GLY A 71 -1.27 19.64 22.37
C GLY A 71 -2.27 18.52 22.06
N TRP A 72 -3.54 18.69 22.47
CA TRP A 72 -4.62 17.77 22.10
C TRP A 72 -4.81 17.67 20.59
N ALA A 73 -4.78 18.79 19.87
CA ALA A 73 -4.91 18.78 18.41
C ALA A 73 -3.76 18.00 17.74
N VAL A 74 -2.52 18.15 18.25
CA VAL A 74 -1.36 17.40 17.75
C VAL A 74 -1.50 15.90 18.04
N MET A 75 -1.91 15.52 19.26
CA MET A 75 -2.10 14.11 19.62
C MET A 75 -3.23 13.44 18.86
N ILE A 76 -4.36 14.13 18.64
CA ILE A 76 -5.45 13.64 17.80
C ILE A 76 -4.96 13.47 16.35
N SER A 77 -4.17 14.42 15.84
CA SER A 77 -3.59 14.31 14.49
C SER A 77 -2.64 13.12 14.38
N ALA A 78 -1.81 12.89 15.40
CA ALA A 78 -0.92 11.73 15.47
C ALA A 78 -1.70 10.42 15.50
N LEU A 79 -2.82 10.38 16.23
CA LEU A 79 -3.71 9.22 16.30
C LEU A 79 -4.38 8.94 14.94
N LEU A 80 -4.83 9.98 14.23
CA LEU A 80 -5.56 9.84 12.95
C LEU A 80 -4.64 9.55 11.76
N ALA A 81 -3.38 9.97 11.80
CA ALA A 81 -2.41 9.77 10.73
C ALA A 81 -2.28 8.30 10.26
N PRO A 82 -2.03 7.31 11.13
CA PRO A 82 -1.92 5.90 10.70
C PRO A 82 -3.22 5.38 10.07
N LEU A 83 -4.39 5.75 10.60
CA LEU A 83 -5.67 5.34 10.03
C LEU A 83 -5.87 5.92 8.62
N ALA A 84 -5.53 7.20 8.43
CA ALA A 84 -5.60 7.85 7.14
C ALA A 84 -4.62 7.23 6.13
N CYS A 85 -3.37 7.00 6.54
CA CYS A 85 -2.36 6.35 5.71
C CYS A 85 -2.77 4.93 5.30
N PHE A 86 -3.30 4.13 6.22
CA PHE A 86 -3.81 2.79 5.91
C PHE A 86 -5.00 2.84 4.95
N GLY A 87 -5.98 3.72 5.22
CA GLY A 87 -7.17 3.87 4.38
C GLY A 87 -6.81 4.28 2.95
N LEU A 88 -5.87 5.21 2.79
CA LEU A 88 -5.33 5.62 1.50
C LEU A 88 -4.58 4.49 0.82
N ALA A 89 -3.62 3.84 1.50
CA ALA A 89 -2.87 2.72 0.94
C ALA A 89 -3.79 1.57 0.48
N PHE A 90 -4.79 1.24 1.30
CA PHE A 90 -5.80 0.23 0.99
C PHE A 90 -6.64 0.64 -0.23
N ALA A 91 -7.12 1.88 -0.29
CA ALA A 91 -7.94 2.39 -1.39
C ALA A 91 -7.18 2.46 -2.73
N LEU A 92 -5.94 2.95 -2.73
CA LEU A 92 -5.09 3.00 -3.92
C LEU A 92 -4.64 1.60 -4.36
N GLY A 93 -4.48 0.66 -3.44
CA GLY A 93 -4.03 -0.71 -3.70
C GLY A 93 -5.03 -1.60 -4.43
N ARG A 94 -6.34 -1.28 -4.39
CA ARG A 94 -7.42 -2.18 -4.88
C ARG A 94 -7.34 -2.52 -6.38
N LYS A 95 -6.71 -1.66 -7.19
CA LYS A 95 -6.58 -1.83 -8.65
C LYS A 95 -5.15 -2.17 -9.10
N ARG A 96 -4.23 -2.41 -8.16
CA ARG A 96 -2.79 -2.57 -8.42
C ARG A 96 -2.34 -4.02 -8.17
N GLY A 97 -1.23 -4.41 -8.79
CA GLY A 97 -0.60 -5.72 -8.55
C GLY A 97 0.00 -5.85 -7.14
N LEU A 98 0.36 -7.07 -6.75
CA LEU A 98 0.79 -7.41 -5.38
C LEU A 98 1.98 -6.57 -4.88
N LEU A 99 3.04 -6.46 -5.69
CA LEU A 99 4.25 -5.69 -5.35
C LEU A 99 3.93 -4.20 -5.13
N ALA A 100 3.11 -3.61 -6.00
CA ALA A 100 2.69 -2.22 -5.84
C ALA A 100 1.85 -2.04 -4.57
N ARG A 101 1.07 -3.04 -4.17
CA ARG A 101 0.25 -3.00 -2.96
C ARG A 101 1.10 -3.08 -1.68
N ILE A 102 2.09 -3.97 -1.66
CA ILE A 102 3.08 -4.04 -0.57
C ILE A 102 3.83 -2.71 -0.44
N ALA A 103 4.31 -2.17 -1.56
CA ALA A 103 5.02 -0.89 -1.59
C ALA A 103 4.13 0.27 -1.06
N LEU A 104 2.84 0.29 -1.41
CA LEU A 104 1.90 1.29 -0.90
C LEU A 104 1.73 1.19 0.62
N TYR A 105 1.51 -0.01 1.18
CA TYR A 105 1.40 -0.15 2.64
C TYR A 105 2.70 0.22 3.36
N PHE A 106 3.85 -0.24 2.84
CA PHE A 106 5.14 0.09 3.40
C PHE A 106 5.43 1.60 3.35
N THR A 107 5.07 2.25 2.25
CA THR A 107 5.17 3.72 2.12
C THR A 107 4.26 4.42 3.12
N GLY A 108 3.01 3.94 3.28
CA GLY A 108 2.09 4.46 4.27
C GLY A 108 2.62 4.34 5.70
N LEU A 109 3.25 3.22 6.05
CA LEU A 109 3.91 3.03 7.35
C LEU A 109 5.09 3.98 7.54
N ALA A 110 5.94 4.12 6.52
CA ALA A 110 7.06 5.06 6.59
C ALA A 110 6.59 6.51 6.78
N VAL A 111 5.53 6.92 6.08
CA VAL A 111 4.91 8.25 6.26
C VAL A 111 4.31 8.38 7.66
N SER A 112 3.59 7.36 8.15
CA SER A 112 3.04 7.33 9.51
C SER A 112 4.13 7.55 10.56
N ALA A 113 5.24 6.80 10.47
CA ALA A 113 6.37 6.90 11.40
C ALA A 113 7.01 8.31 11.39
N VAL A 114 7.22 8.90 10.20
CA VAL A 114 7.76 10.26 10.07
C VAL A 114 6.80 11.29 10.67
N LEU A 115 5.49 11.13 10.46
CA LEU A 115 4.48 12.02 11.04
C LEU A 115 4.46 11.92 12.56
N PHE A 116 4.44 10.71 13.13
CA PHE A 116 4.47 10.52 14.57
C PHE A 116 5.70 11.19 15.20
N LEU A 117 6.89 10.97 14.63
CA LEU A 117 8.13 11.60 15.09
C LEU A 117 8.06 13.13 15.01
N SER A 118 7.57 13.65 13.88
CA SER A 118 7.45 15.10 13.64
C SER A 118 6.45 15.75 14.60
N LEU A 119 5.30 15.11 14.83
CA LEU A 119 4.26 15.61 15.74
C LEU A 119 4.71 15.54 17.21
N SER A 120 5.48 14.52 17.58
CA SER A 120 6.08 14.43 18.92
C SER A 120 7.06 15.57 19.19
N VAL A 121 7.91 15.88 18.21
CA VAL A 121 8.81 17.05 18.29
C VAL A 121 8.01 18.35 18.35
N LEU A 122 7.01 18.50 17.48
CA LEU A 122 6.13 19.68 17.45
C LEU A 122 5.44 19.90 18.80
N LEU A 123 4.93 18.84 19.43
CA LEU A 123 4.28 18.88 20.73
C LEU A 123 5.20 19.51 21.79
N GLY A 124 6.48 19.14 21.81
CA GLY A 124 7.47 19.74 22.70
C GLY A 124 7.78 21.20 22.36
N GLN A 125 7.92 21.54 21.07
CA GLN A 125 8.24 22.90 20.63
C GLN A 125 7.14 23.92 20.92
N ILE A 126 5.87 23.52 20.82
CA ILE A 126 4.73 24.42 21.07
C ILE A 126 4.36 24.53 22.55
N GLY A 127 5.09 23.88 23.46
CA GLY A 127 4.69 23.77 24.87
C GLY A 127 3.35 23.06 25.02
N GLY A 128 3.12 22.02 24.21
CA GLY A 128 1.86 21.30 24.15
C GLY A 128 1.56 20.47 25.41
N VAL A 129 2.59 20.18 26.20
CA VAL A 129 2.51 19.51 27.49
C VAL A 129 2.63 20.57 28.60
N VAL A 130 1.69 20.56 29.53
CA VAL A 130 1.58 21.49 30.65
C VAL A 130 1.52 20.71 31.98
N VAL A 131 1.82 21.40 33.08
CA VAL A 131 1.78 20.84 34.45
C VAL A 131 0.50 21.27 35.15
#